data_AF-A0A9X4HZ55-F1
#
_entry.id   AF-A0A9X4HZ55-F1
#
_cell.length_a   1.000
_cell.length_b   1.000
_cell.length_c   1.000
_cell.angle_alpha   90.00
_cell.angle_beta   90.00
_cell.angle_gamma   90.00
#
_symmetry.space_group_name_H-M   'P 1'
#
loop_
_entity.id
_entity.type
_entity.pdbx_description
1 polymer ?
#
loop_
_entity_poly.entity_id
_entity_poly.type
_entity_poly.pdbx_seq_one_letter_code
_entity_poly.pdbx_strand_id
1 'polypeptide(L)'
;MSTHVLASVLTRLKLLTATESDAELSRALSISPQTLSSWKVRDSIPYSLCIDIARQYACSLDWLLLGEPERHRAGLDEDGWEHDMLARLRTLSLADRQAVLLLVQDKQRIQQLERQLSALTSRSPNAASG
;
A
#
# COMPACT_ATOMS: atom_id res chain seq x y z
N MET A 1 18.03 -6.79 14.95
CA MET A 1 16.76 -6.19 14.49
C MET A 1 15.95 -7.12 13.59
N SER A 2 16.09 -8.47 13.65
CA SER A 2 15.68 -9.27 12.47
C SER A 2 14.87 -10.55 12.70
N THR A 3 14.88 -11.19 13.87
CA THR A 3 14.19 -12.49 14.05
C THR A 3 12.65 -12.45 14.07
N HIS A 4 12.04 -11.28 14.19
CA HIS A 4 10.58 -11.16 14.29
C HIS A 4 9.86 -11.26 12.94
N VAL A 5 10.52 -10.96 11.82
CA VAL A 5 9.87 -10.90 10.51
C VAL A 5 9.51 -12.30 10.01
N LEU A 6 10.49 -13.21 9.95
CA LEU A 6 10.23 -14.59 9.53
C LEU A 6 9.26 -15.30 10.48
N ALA A 7 9.43 -15.14 11.79
CA ALA A 7 8.53 -15.71 12.77
C ALA A 7 7.07 -15.26 12.52
N SER A 8 6.86 -13.98 12.23
CA SER A 8 5.53 -13.44 11.92
C SER A 8 4.99 -14.00 10.60
N VAL A 9 5.82 -14.17 9.57
CA VAL A 9 5.42 -14.82 8.30
C VAL A 9 4.99 -16.27 8.55
N LEU A 10 5.78 -17.04 9.31
CA LEU A 10 5.46 -18.42 9.64
C LEU A 10 4.16 -18.54 10.45
N THR A 11 3.90 -17.63 11.39
CA THR A 11 2.62 -17.56 12.12
C THR A 11 1.44 -17.33 11.18
N ARG A 12 1.57 -16.43 10.19
CA ARG A 12 0.53 -16.20 9.19
C ARG A 12 0.33 -17.38 8.26
N LEU A 13 1.41 -18.05 7.87
CA LEU A 13 1.33 -19.30 7.10
C LEU A 13 0.62 -20.42 7.85
N LYS A 14 0.88 -20.53 9.16
CA LYS A 14 0.15 -21.45 10.05
C LYS A 14 -1.35 -21.13 10.10
N LEU A 15 -1.68 -19.84 10.21
CA LEU A 15 -3.06 -19.37 10.19
C LEU A 15 -3.76 -19.70 8.86
N LEU A 16 -3.13 -19.47 7.71
CA LEU A 16 -3.69 -19.79 6.39
C LEU A 16 -3.90 -21.29 6.17
N THR A 17 -2.95 -22.10 6.64
CA THR A 17 -2.97 -23.55 6.46
C THR A 17 -3.75 -24.28 7.56
N ALA A 18 -4.29 -23.56 8.54
CA ALA A 18 -4.90 -24.11 9.75
C ALA A 18 -4.00 -25.14 10.47
N THR A 19 -2.72 -24.82 10.62
CA THR A 19 -1.72 -25.68 11.27
C THR A 19 -1.18 -25.05 12.54
N GLU A 20 -0.80 -25.86 13.53
CA GLU A 20 -0.27 -25.35 14.82
C GLU A 20 1.24 -25.65 14.94
N SER A 21 1.67 -26.79 14.42
CA SER A 21 3.06 -27.22 14.45
C SER A 21 3.80 -26.97 13.15
N ASP A 22 5.13 -26.87 13.22
CA ASP A 22 5.98 -26.77 12.03
C ASP A 22 5.92 -28.04 11.17
N ALA A 23 5.68 -29.19 11.79
CA ALA A 23 5.55 -30.47 11.10
C ALA A 23 4.27 -30.54 10.27
N GLU A 24 3.16 -30.01 10.79
CA GLU A 24 1.91 -29.83 10.04
C GLU A 24 2.09 -28.81 8.91
N LEU A 25 2.70 -27.66 9.20
CA LEU A 25 2.95 -26.65 8.19
C LEU A 25 3.81 -27.19 7.04
N SER A 26 4.86 -27.96 7.36
CA SER A 26 5.73 -28.57 6.33
C SER A 26 4.94 -29.50 5.41
N ARG A 27 4.01 -30.29 5.98
CA ARG A 27 3.11 -31.15 5.21
C ARG A 27 2.12 -30.35 4.36
N ALA A 28 1.50 -29.32 4.93
CA ALA A 28 0.55 -28.46 4.23
C ALA A 28 1.19 -27.73 3.04
N LEU A 29 2.46 -27.30 3.19
CA LEU A 29 3.24 -26.66 2.13
C LEU A 29 3.95 -27.65 1.19
N SER A 30 3.77 -28.96 1.38
CA SER A 30 4.44 -30.02 0.60
C SER A 30 5.98 -29.88 0.57
N ILE A 31 6.59 -29.51 1.71
CA ILE A 31 8.04 -29.39 1.89
C ILE A 31 8.54 -30.33 2.98
N SER A 32 9.85 -30.60 3.00
CA SER A 32 10.45 -31.37 4.10
C SER A 32 10.55 -30.53 5.39
N PRO A 33 10.43 -31.14 6.59
CA PRO A 33 10.68 -30.45 7.85
C PRO A 33 12.10 -29.88 7.97
N GLN A 34 13.07 -30.47 7.27
CA GLN A 34 14.44 -29.98 7.19
C GLN A 34 14.51 -28.67 6.39
N THR A 35 13.73 -28.55 5.31
CA THR A 35 13.62 -27.32 4.51
C THR A 35 13.11 -26.16 5.37
N LEU A 36 12.02 -26.39 6.11
CA LEU A 36 11.46 -25.37 7.00
C LEU A 36 12.41 -25.00 8.14
N SER A 37 13.08 -25.99 8.74
CA SER A 37 14.15 -25.75 9.72
C SER A 37 15.28 -24.90 9.14
N SER A 38 15.67 -25.17 7.89
CA SER A 38 16.72 -24.42 7.19
C SER A 38 16.32 -22.95 6.97
N TRP A 39 15.06 -22.67 6.66
CA TRP A 39 14.54 -21.29 6.54
C TRP A 39 14.63 -20.53 7.86
N LYS A 40 14.27 -21.17 8.97
CA LYS A 40 14.39 -20.58 10.32
C LYS A 40 15.83 -20.23 10.67
N VAL A 41 16.77 -21.14 10.39
CA VAL A 41 18.20 -20.91 10.64
C VAL A 41 18.75 -19.77 9.79
N ARG A 42 18.33 -19.68 8.52
CA ARG A 42 18.76 -18.61 7.61
C ARG A 42 17.97 -17.31 7.75
N ASP A 43 16.97 -17.27 8.63
CA ASP A 43 16.03 -16.15 8.80
C ASP A 43 15.44 -15.66 7.46
N SER A 44 15.12 -16.60 6.56
CA SER A 44 14.70 -16.31 5.18
C SER A 44 13.75 -17.37 4.64
N ILE A 45 12.68 -16.91 3.98
CA ILE A 45 11.71 -17.73 3.26
C ILE A 45 11.79 -17.44 1.74
N PRO A 46 11.67 -18.44 0.86
CA PRO A 46 11.64 -18.21 -0.58
C PRO A 46 10.47 -17.33 -1.00
N TYR A 47 10.76 -16.23 -1.70
CA TYR A 47 9.72 -15.29 -2.15
C TYR A 47 8.74 -15.92 -3.15
N SER A 48 9.21 -16.81 -4.03
CA SER A 48 8.35 -17.54 -4.96
C SER A 48 7.28 -18.36 -4.26
N LEU A 49 7.63 -19.02 -3.15
CA LEU A 49 6.69 -19.77 -2.34
C LEU A 49 5.61 -18.85 -1.73
N CYS A 50 5.99 -17.67 -1.24
CA CYS A 50 5.03 -16.71 -0.71
C CYS A 50 4.03 -16.25 -1.79
N ILE A 51 4.47 -16.07 -3.04
CA ILE A 51 3.58 -15.74 -4.17
C ILE A 51 2.61 -16.89 -4.44
N ASP A 52 3.12 -18.13 -4.50
CA ASP A 52 2.30 -19.30 -4.82
C ASP A 52 1.23 -19.52 -3.77
N ILE A 53 1.59 -19.37 -2.48
CA ILE A 53 0.65 -19.44 -1.36
C ILE A 53 -0.37 -18.29 -1.43
N ALA A 54 0.08 -17.06 -1.67
CA ALA A 54 -0.82 -15.92 -1.79
C ALA A 54 -1.88 -16.13 -2.89
N ARG A 55 -1.48 -16.71 -4.03
CA ARG A 55 -2.41 -17.10 -5.10
C ARG A 55 -3.32 -18.25 -4.70
N GLN A 56 -2.78 -19.29 -4.07
CA GLN A 56 -3.53 -20.48 -3.69
C GLN A 56 -4.63 -20.18 -2.66
N TYR A 57 -4.32 -19.34 -1.67
CA TYR A 57 -5.23 -18.98 -0.58
C TYR A 57 -5.98 -17.66 -0.83
N ALA A 58 -5.81 -17.06 -2.01
CA ALA A 58 -6.42 -15.78 -2.40
C ALA A 58 -6.23 -14.68 -1.34
N CYS A 59 -5.01 -14.54 -0.80
CA CYS A 59 -4.65 -13.53 0.19
C CYS A 59 -3.59 -12.56 -0.34
N SER A 60 -3.50 -11.37 0.24
CA SER A 60 -2.41 -10.44 -0.06
C SER A 60 -1.04 -11.08 0.14
N LEU A 61 -0.13 -10.79 -0.78
CA LEU A 61 1.29 -10.99 -0.52
C LEU A 61 1.81 -9.98 0.53
N ASP A 62 1.28 -8.75 0.53
CA ASP A 62 1.71 -7.70 1.46
C ASP A 62 1.27 -8.04 2.88
N TRP A 63 0.03 -8.47 3.07
CA TRP A 63 -0.43 -9.06 4.33
C TRP A 63 0.39 -10.27 4.74
N LEU A 64 0.79 -11.16 3.82
CA LEU A 64 1.58 -12.35 4.15
C LEU A 64 3.02 -12.03 4.57
N LEU A 65 3.62 -10.95 4.05
CA LEU A 65 5.00 -10.56 4.34
C LEU A 65 5.11 -9.51 5.43
N LEU A 66 4.29 -8.46 5.38
CA LEU A 66 4.34 -7.27 6.23
C LEU A 66 3.37 -7.32 7.42
N GLY A 67 2.25 -8.03 7.28
CA GLY A 67 1.27 -8.21 8.36
C GLY A 67 0.27 -7.08 8.44
N GLU A 68 0.43 -6.09 7.56
CA GLU A 68 -0.58 -5.09 7.30
C GLU A 68 -1.82 -5.80 6.75
N PRO A 69 -2.99 -5.70 7.42
CA PRO A 69 -4.23 -6.24 6.88
C PRO A 69 -4.35 -5.78 5.43
N GLU A 70 -4.91 -6.63 4.59
CA GLU A 70 -5.39 -6.21 3.28
C GLU A 70 -6.33 -5.03 3.56
N ARG A 71 -5.80 -3.81 3.43
CA ARG A 71 -6.62 -2.63 3.28
C ARG A 71 -7.26 -2.87 1.94
N HIS A 72 -8.36 -3.64 1.94
CA HIS A 72 -9.45 -3.36 1.05
C HIS A 72 -9.63 -1.85 1.19
N ARG A 73 -9.11 -1.10 0.21
CA ARG A 73 -9.14 0.36 0.12
C ARG A 73 -10.59 0.79 -0.12
N ALA A 74 -11.44 0.44 0.82
CA ALA A 74 -12.83 0.82 0.98
C ALA A 74 -13.03 1.47 2.36
N GLY A 75 -11.94 1.97 2.96
CA GLY A 75 -11.95 2.88 4.09
C GLY A 75 -11.64 4.28 3.57
N LEU A 76 -12.49 5.23 3.93
CA LEU A 76 -12.42 6.66 3.60
C LEU A 76 -11.25 7.34 4.32
N ASP A 77 -10.01 6.92 4.02
CA ASP A 77 -8.80 7.72 4.25
C ASP A 77 -8.45 8.45 2.94
N GLU A 78 -7.56 9.45 2.96
CA GLU A 78 -7.16 10.23 1.76
C GLU A 78 -6.83 9.31 0.55
N ASP A 79 -6.28 8.11 0.80
CA ASP A 79 -5.98 7.09 -0.23
C ASP A 79 -7.23 6.45 -0.87
N GLY A 80 -8.33 6.33 -0.13
CA GLY A 80 -9.57 5.69 -0.59
C GLY A 80 -10.36 6.58 -1.56
N TRP A 81 -10.40 7.88 -1.27
CA TRP A 81 -10.96 8.86 -2.21
C TRP A 81 -10.15 8.91 -3.50
N GLU A 82 -8.81 8.88 -3.44
CA GLU A 82 -7.97 8.89 -4.64
C GLU A 82 -8.26 7.65 -5.50
N HIS A 83 -8.40 6.49 -4.88
CA HIS A 83 -8.74 5.26 -5.58
C HIS A 83 -10.12 5.32 -6.26
N ASP A 84 -11.16 5.76 -5.55
CA ASP A 84 -12.52 5.94 -6.11
C ASP A 84 -12.54 6.99 -7.23
N MET A 85 -11.87 8.13 -7.03
CA MET A 85 -11.71 9.19 -8.03
C MET A 85 -11.04 8.65 -9.30
N LEU A 86 -9.93 7.92 -9.17
CA LEU A 86 -9.23 7.31 -10.31
C LEU A 86 -10.09 6.27 -11.01
N ALA A 87 -10.86 5.46 -10.27
CA ALA A 87 -11.79 4.51 -10.85
C ALA A 87 -12.86 5.21 -11.70
N ARG A 88 -13.47 6.29 -11.19
CA ARG A 88 -14.46 7.10 -11.92
C ARG A 88 -13.85 7.79 -13.14
N LEU A 89 -12.65 8.37 -13.03
CA LEU A 89 -11.99 8.99 -14.17
C LEU A 89 -11.73 7.98 -15.29
N ARG A 90 -11.41 6.72 -14.95
CA ARG A 90 -11.18 5.65 -15.92
C ARG A 90 -12.45 5.21 -16.67
N THR A 91 -13.65 5.51 -16.16
CA THR A 91 -14.90 5.24 -16.88
C THR A 91 -15.28 6.34 -17.87
N LEU A 92 -14.70 7.53 -17.75
CA LEU A 92 -14.98 8.67 -18.63
C LEU A 92 -14.29 8.55 -19.99
N SER A 93 -14.83 9.24 -21.00
CA SER A 93 -14.20 9.38 -22.32
C SER A 93 -12.91 10.21 -22.26
N LEU A 94 -12.09 10.16 -23.30
CA LEU A 94 -10.86 10.96 -23.36
C LEU A 94 -11.15 12.47 -23.30
N ALA A 95 -12.18 12.94 -24.01
CA ALA A 95 -12.57 14.34 -24.02
C ALA A 95 -13.00 14.82 -22.62
N ASP A 96 -13.78 14.00 -21.90
CA ASP A 96 -14.22 14.33 -20.54
C ASP A 96 -13.05 14.36 -19.55
N ARG A 97 -12.10 13.42 -19.67
CA ARG A 97 -10.88 13.44 -18.84
C ARG A 97 -10.03 14.69 -19.09
N GLN A 98 -9.94 15.14 -20.34
CA GLN A 98 -9.24 16.38 -20.69
C GLN A 98 -9.93 17.61 -20.10
N ALA A 99 -11.26 17.65 -20.11
CA ALA A 99 -12.02 18.72 -19.46
C ALA A 99 -11.78 18.75 -17.94
N VAL A 100 -11.75 17.59 -17.28
CA VAL A 100 -11.41 17.51 -15.85
C VAL A 100 -9.99 18.00 -15.59
N LEU A 101 -9.02 17.65 -16.45
CA LEU A 101 -7.65 18.13 -16.31
C LEU A 101 -7.57 19.67 -16.37
N LEU A 102 -8.32 20.30 -17.27
CA LEU A 102 -8.36 21.76 -17.38
C LEU A 102 -8.88 22.41 -16.09
N LEU A 103 -9.96 21.87 -15.51
CA LEU A 103 -10.49 22.34 -14.23
C LEU A 103 -9.46 22.23 -13.09
N VAL A 104 -8.68 21.16 -13.06
CA VAL A 104 -7.60 20.98 -12.07
C VAL A 104 -6.50 22.03 -12.28
N GLN A 105 -6.11 22.28 -13.52
CA GLN A 105 -5.10 23.29 -13.86
C GLN A 105 -5.55 24.70 -13.46
N ASP A 106 -6.80 25.05 -13.73
CA ASP A 106 -7.37 26.35 -13.36
C ASP A 106 -7.37 26.53 -11.84
N LYS A 107 -7.78 25.50 -11.08
CA LYS A 107 -7.75 25.53 -9.61
C LYS A 107 -6.32 25.73 -9.09
N GLN A 108 -5.33 25.04 -9.65
CA GLN A 108 -3.93 25.19 -9.26
C GLN A 108 -3.40 26.59 -9.58
N ARG A 109 -3.77 27.14 -10.75
CA ARG A 109 -3.41 28.49 -11.18
C ARG A 109 -3.93 29.54 -10.20
N ILE A 110 -5.20 29.46 -9.82
CA ILE A 110 -5.83 30.39 -8.87
C ILE A 110 -5.12 30.32 -7.51
N GLN A 111 -4.90 29.12 -6.98
CA GLN A 111 -4.20 28.95 -5.70
C GLN A 111 -2.76 29.48 -5.72
N GLN A 112 -2.09 29.42 -6.87
CA GLN A 112 -0.75 30.00 -7.03
C GLN A 112 -0.82 31.54 -7.00
N LEU A 113 -1.78 32.12 -7.72
CA LEU A 113 -1.99 33.58 -7.74
C LEU A 113 -2.34 34.11 -6.35
N GLU A 114 -3.22 33.44 -5.62
CA GLU A 114 -3.58 33.79 -4.24
C GLU A 114 -2.35 33.78 -3.33
N ARG A 115 -1.51 32.73 -3.41
CA ARG A 115 -0.25 32.66 -2.66
C ARG A 115 0.72 33.80 -2.99
N GLN A 116 0.83 34.16 -4.28
CA GLN A 116 1.67 35.28 -4.72
C GLN A 116 1.14 36.61 -4.20
N LEU A 117 -0.17 36.84 -4.26
CA LEU A 117 -0.82 38.05 -3.73
C LEU A 117 -0.59 38.18 -2.23
N SER A 118 -0.84 37.12 -1.45
CA SER A 118 -0.58 37.11 0.00
C SER A 118 0.89 37.40 0.33
N ALA A 119 1.84 36.90 -0.46
CA ALA A 119 3.26 37.18 -0.28
C ALA A 119 3.63 38.65 -0.57
N LEU A 120 3.01 39.28 -1.58
CA LEU A 120 3.22 40.69 -1.89
C LEU A 120 2.60 41.61 -0.84
N THR A 121 1.37 41.32 -0.40
CA THR A 121 0.68 42.10 0.62
C THR A 121 1.38 42.00 1.98
N SER A 122 1.89 40.83 2.36
CA SER A 122 2.66 40.66 3.60
C SER A 122 4.04 41.34 3.58
N ARG A 123 4.64 41.53 2.39
CA ARG A 123 5.89 42.28 2.20
C ARG A 123 5.69 43.80 2.16
N SER A 124 4.46 44.29 2.05
CA SER A 124 4.16 45.73 1.95
C SER A 124 3.50 46.31 3.21
N PRO A 125 4.18 46.41 4.37
CA PRO A 125 3.68 47.19 5.49
C PRO A 125 4.30 48.59 5.60
N ASN A 126 4.94 49.17 4.57
CA ASN A 126 5.56 50.51 4.73
C ASN A 126 5.75 51.35 3.45
N ALA A 127 4.67 51.68 2.74
CA ALA A 127 4.67 52.73 1.70
C ALA A 127 3.65 53.85 1.97
N ALA A 128 3.10 53.93 3.19
CA ALA A 128 2.10 54.93 3.59
C ALA A 128 2.53 55.79 4.79
N SER A 129 3.84 55.92 5.03
CA SER A 129 4.40 56.96 5.91
C SER A 129 5.40 57.78 5.10
N GLY A 130 4.92 58.80 4.41
CA GLY A 130 5.70 59.76 3.63
C GLY A 130 4.90 61.02 3.40
#